data_AF-A0A1J4WQU7-F1
#
_entry.id   AF-A0A1J4WQU7-F1
#
_cell.length_a   1.000
_cell.length_b   1.000
_cell.length_c   1.000
_cell.angle_alpha   90.00
_cell.angle_beta   90.00
_cell.angle_gamma   90.00
#
_symmetry.space_group_name_H-M   'P 1'
#
loop_
_entity.id
_entity.type
_entity.pdbx_description
1 polymer ?
#
loop_
_entity_poly.entity_id
_entity_poly.type
_entity_poly.pdbx_seq_one_letter_code
_entity_poly.pdbx_strand_id
1 'polypeptide(L)'
;MSKKEIDKILQLRKKFPKEIGVLVCKTENYYTAEVVGPKSFKGAFTQANSFSELIAMVNDCVQTVLEISEKYSSEMPQYMPPLSLAQEMNEFPKPTFKESVQFSINLRGACV
;
A
#
# COMPACT_ATOMS: atom_id res chain seq x y z
N MET A 1 -5.50 6.98 -25.84
CA MET A 1 -5.81 5.64 -25.30
C MET A 1 -7.11 5.17 -25.93
N SER A 2 -7.17 3.94 -26.46
CA SER A 2 -8.38 3.44 -27.12
C SER A 2 -9.43 2.95 -26.12
N LYS A 3 -10.72 2.92 -26.53
CA LYS A 3 -11.81 2.40 -25.68
C LYS A 3 -11.53 0.96 -25.19
N LYS A 4 -10.99 0.12 -26.07
CA LYS A 4 -10.60 -1.27 -25.75
C LYS A 4 -9.51 -1.34 -24.68
N GLU A 5 -8.55 -0.41 -24.69
CA GLU A 5 -7.49 -0.35 -23.67
C GLU A 5 -8.04 0.10 -22.32
N ILE A 6 -8.94 1.08 -22.30
CA ILE A 6 -9.61 1.54 -21.07
C ILE A 6 -10.41 0.39 -20.46
N ASP A 7 -11.20 -0.32 -21.26
CA ASP A 7 -11.98 -1.48 -20.80
C ASP A 7 -11.08 -2.58 -20.22
N LYS A 8 -9.91 -2.81 -20.84
CA LYS A 8 -8.92 -3.78 -20.34
C LYS A 8 -8.33 -3.36 -19.00
N ILE A 9 -7.95 -2.09 -18.84
CA ILE A 9 -7.44 -1.54 -17.57
C ILE A 9 -8.48 -1.72 -16.47
N LEU A 10 -9.75 -1.39 -16.73
CA LEU A 10 -10.84 -1.57 -15.76
C LEU A 10 -11.03 -3.03 -15.36
N GLN A 11 -10.90 -3.97 -16.29
CA GLN A 11 -10.95 -5.41 -15.98
C GLN A 11 -9.77 -5.86 -15.11
N LEU A 12 -8.56 -5.39 -15.40
CA LEU A 12 -7.37 -5.71 -14.61
C LEU A 12 -7.47 -5.15 -13.19
N ARG A 13 -7.94 -3.90 -13.03
CA ARG A 13 -8.16 -3.28 -11.71
C ARG A 13 -9.12 -4.08 -10.83
N LYS A 14 -10.10 -4.78 -11.41
CA LYS A 14 -11.04 -5.64 -10.65
C LYS A 14 -10.38 -6.87 -10.03
N LYS A 15 -9.19 -7.28 -10.50
CA LYS A 15 -8.43 -8.38 -9.89
C LYS A 15 -7.83 -8.00 -8.53
N PHE A 16 -7.63 -6.72 -8.28
CA PHE A 16 -6.98 -6.24 -7.06
C PHE A 16 -7.97 -6.30 -5.90
N PRO A 17 -7.66 -7.04 -4.82
CA PRO A 17 -8.46 -6.97 -3.61
C PRO A 17 -8.40 -5.57 -3.03
N LYS A 18 -9.47 -5.15 -2.34
CA LYS A 18 -9.53 -3.82 -1.70
C LYS A 18 -8.47 -3.63 -0.63
N GLU A 19 -8.11 -4.72 0.04
CA GLU A 19 -7.15 -4.74 1.14
C GLU A 19 -6.32 -6.02 1.03
N ILE A 20 -5.05 -5.91 1.43
CA ILE A 20 -4.13 -7.04 1.57
C ILE A 20 -3.57 -7.03 2.98
N GLY A 21 -3.37 -8.21 3.55
CA GLY A 21 -2.62 -8.39 4.78
C GLY A 21 -1.15 -8.57 4.44
N VAL A 22 -0.26 -7.82 5.09
CA VAL A 22 1.19 -7.95 4.92
C VAL A 22 1.85 -8.07 6.28
N LEU A 23 2.58 -9.15 6.50
CA LEU A 23 3.46 -9.30 7.66
C LEU A 23 4.83 -8.75 7.29
N VAL A 24 5.33 -7.82 8.10
CA VAL A 24 6.65 -7.21 7.89
C VAL A 24 7.57 -7.57 9.06
N CYS A 25 8.76 -8.05 8.75
CA CYS A 25 9.81 -8.30 9.72
C CYS A 25 11.06 -7.49 9.37
N LYS A 26 11.57 -6.73 10.34
CA LYS A 26 12.83 -5.99 10.22
C LYS A 26 13.98 -6.83 10.80
N THR A 27 15.05 -6.95 10.03
CA THR A 27 16.34 -7.49 10.50
C THR A 27 17.34 -6.34 10.70
N GLU A 28 18.57 -6.65 11.11
CA GLU A 28 19.63 -5.65 11.27
C GLU A 28 19.94 -4.91 9.96
N ASN A 29 19.81 -5.59 8.81
CA ASN A 29 20.29 -5.07 7.52
C ASN A 29 19.18 -4.87 6.47
N TYR A 30 18.05 -5.56 6.59
CA TYR A 30 16.99 -5.52 5.57
C TYR A 30 15.60 -5.79 6.17
N TYR A 31 14.58 -5.47 5.39
CA TYR A 31 13.19 -5.79 5.68
C TYR A 31 12.73 -6.99 4.84
N THR A 32 11.85 -7.79 5.41
CA THR A 32 11.15 -8.88 4.72
C THR A 32 9.65 -8.65 4.84
N ALA A 33 8.91 -9.05 3.82
CA ALA A 33 7.45 -8.99 3.81
C ALA A 33 6.86 -10.28 3.23
N GLU A 34 5.79 -10.75 3.86
CA GLU A 34 4.92 -11.81 3.35
C GLU A 34 3.51 -11.24 3.14
N VAL A 35 2.93 -11.46 1.96
CA VAL A 35 1.52 -11.12 1.71
C VAL A 35 0.64 -12.28 2.20
N VAL A 36 0.10 -12.12 3.40
CA VAL A 36 -0.66 -13.17 4.11
C VAL A 36 -2.15 -13.22 3.75
N GLY A 37 -2.66 -12.21 3.06
CA GLY A 37 -4.06 -12.20 2.64
C GLY A 37 -4.29 -11.29 1.42
N PRO A 38 -5.19 -11.69 0.50
CA PRO A 38 -6.00 -12.92 0.47
C PRO A 38 -5.23 -14.20 0.08
N LYS A 39 -5.85 -15.39 0.23
CA LYS A 39 -5.23 -16.72 -0.05
C LYS A 39 -4.55 -16.85 -1.42
N SER A 40 -4.98 -16.08 -2.42
CA SER A 40 -4.36 -16.03 -3.74
C SER A 40 -2.90 -15.58 -3.73
N PHE A 41 -2.45 -14.94 -2.65
CA PHE A 41 -1.07 -14.49 -2.46
C PHE A 41 -0.25 -15.42 -1.57
N LYS A 42 -0.74 -16.64 -1.26
CA LYS A 42 0.02 -17.60 -0.46
C LYS A 42 1.38 -17.88 -1.10
N GLY A 43 2.46 -17.67 -0.36
CA GLY A 43 3.83 -17.84 -0.86
C GLY A 43 4.43 -16.60 -1.51
N ALA A 44 3.73 -15.46 -1.50
CA ALA A 44 4.24 -14.18 -1.96
C ALA A 44 5.14 -13.57 -0.88
N PHE A 45 6.45 -13.66 -1.10
CA PHE A 45 7.49 -13.10 -0.24
C PHE A 45 8.33 -12.09 -0.99
N THR A 46 8.79 -11.06 -0.29
CA THR A 46 9.74 -10.09 -0.84
C THR A 46 10.62 -9.50 0.26
N GLN A 47 11.69 -8.82 -0.15
CA GLN A 47 12.63 -8.16 0.75
C GLN A 47 13.17 -6.88 0.12
N ALA A 48 13.65 -5.97 0.96
CA ALA A 48 14.21 -4.69 0.57
C ALA A 48 15.12 -4.11 1.65
N ASN A 49 15.95 -3.13 1.30
CA ASN A 49 16.88 -2.50 2.25
C ASN A 49 16.24 -1.35 3.04
N SER A 50 15.20 -0.72 2.50
CA SER A 50 14.34 0.24 3.21
C SER A 50 12.89 -0.23 3.26
N PHE A 51 12.07 0.36 4.14
CA PHE A 51 10.66 0.02 4.20
C PHE A 51 9.90 0.62 2.99
N SER A 52 10.35 1.74 2.44
CA SER A 52 9.78 2.38 1.24
C SER A 52 10.02 1.53 0.00
N GLU A 53 11.23 1.00 -0.15
CA GLU A 53 11.56 0.01 -1.16
C GLU A 53 10.76 -1.27 -0.91
N LEU A 54 10.56 -1.69 0.34
CA LEU A 54 9.73 -2.85 0.67
C LEU A 54 8.29 -2.67 0.18
N ILE A 55 7.68 -1.49 0.35
CA ILE A 55 6.32 -1.22 -0.13
C ILE A 55 6.26 -1.30 -1.66
N ALA A 56 7.26 -0.77 -2.37
CA ALA A 56 7.35 -0.90 -3.83
C ALA A 56 7.44 -2.38 -4.23
N MET A 57 8.33 -3.13 -3.58
CA MET A 57 8.53 -4.56 -3.83
C MET A 57 7.29 -5.41 -3.51
N VAL A 58 6.50 -5.04 -2.50
CA VAL A 58 5.22 -5.69 -2.19
C VAL A 58 4.21 -5.45 -3.32
N ASN A 59 4.14 -4.23 -3.85
CA ASN A 59 3.26 -3.92 -4.97
C ASN A 59 3.65 -4.69 -6.24
N ASP A 60 4.94 -4.75 -6.56
CA ASP A 60 5.45 -5.52 -7.69
C ASP A 60 5.17 -7.02 -7.53
N CYS A 61 5.33 -7.55 -6.31
CA CYS A 61 4.99 -8.93 -5.99
C CYS A 61 3.49 -9.21 -6.23
N VAL A 62 2.60 -8.31 -5.78
CA VAL A 62 1.16 -8.44 -6.00
C VAL A 62 0.83 -8.41 -7.50
N GLN A 63 1.41 -7.47 -8.25
CA GLN A 63 1.20 -7.38 -9.69
C GLN A 63 1.68 -8.64 -10.43
N THR A 64 2.79 -9.22 -9.99
CA THR A 64 3.35 -10.46 -10.53
C THR A 64 2.40 -11.63 -10.30
N VAL A 65 1.88 -11.79 -9.07
CA VAL A 65 0.92 -12.85 -8.73
C VAL A 65 -0.40 -12.70 -9.50
N LEU A 66 -0.83 -11.47 -9.78
CA LEU A 66 -2.04 -11.18 -10.56
C LEU A 66 -1.83 -11.26 -12.09
N GLU A 67 -0.62 -11.58 -12.53
CA GLU A 67 -0.19 -11.67 -13.93
C GLU A 67 -0.46 -10.38 -14.71
N ILE A 68 -0.14 -9.24 -14.10
CA ILE A 68 -0.25 -7.93 -14.74
C ILE A 68 0.94 -7.75 -15.68
N SER A 69 0.66 -7.49 -16.95
CA SER A 69 1.69 -7.13 -17.92
C SER A 69 2.28 -5.75 -17.62
N GLU A 70 3.60 -5.61 -17.78
CA GLU A 70 4.35 -4.37 -17.57
C GLU A 70 3.73 -3.15 -18.29
N LYS A 71 3.15 -3.34 -19.48
CA LYS A 71 2.44 -2.29 -20.23
C LYS A 71 1.35 -1.58 -19.40
N TYR A 72 0.74 -2.28 -18.45
CA TYR A 72 -0.36 -1.77 -17.64
C TYR A 72 0.03 -1.50 -16.18
N SER A 73 1.28 -1.77 -15.78
CA SER A 73 1.71 -1.70 -14.37
C SER A 73 1.47 -0.31 -13.76
N SER A 74 1.84 0.75 -14.49
CA SER A 74 1.66 2.15 -14.04
C SER A 74 0.20 2.56 -13.86
N GLU A 75 -0.75 1.82 -14.46
CA GLU A 75 -2.18 2.09 -14.38
C GLU A 75 -2.88 1.29 -13.29
N MET A 76 -2.16 0.38 -12.61
CA MET A 76 -2.73 -0.48 -11.58
C MET A 76 -2.78 0.21 -10.20
N PRO A 77 -3.68 -0.22 -9.31
CA PRO A 77 -3.72 0.28 -7.95
C PRO A 77 -2.42 -0.06 -7.20
N GLN A 78 -1.99 0.84 -6.34
CA GLN A 78 -0.89 0.61 -5.41
C GLN A 78 -1.41 0.57 -3.98
N TYR A 79 -0.95 -0.42 -3.22
CA TYR A 79 -1.19 -0.55 -1.80
C TYR A 79 -0.20 0.32 -1.03
N MET A 80 -0.73 1.09 -0.09
CA MET A 80 0.06 1.90 0.83
C MET A 80 -0.19 1.41 2.25
N PRO A 81 0.86 1.37 3.10
CA PRO A 81 0.69 1.04 4.50
C PRO A 81 -0.13 2.13 5.22
N PRO A 82 -0.77 1.81 6.36
CA PRO A 82 -1.37 2.81 7.22
C PRO A 82 -0.35 3.86 7.67
N LEU A 83 -0.78 5.13 7.77
CA LEU A 83 0.09 6.24 8.16
C LEU A 83 0.78 6.00 9.52
N SER A 84 0.05 5.40 10.47
CA SER A 84 0.60 5.06 11.79
C SER A 84 1.80 4.11 11.70
N LEU A 85 1.72 3.09 10.83
CA LEU A 85 2.80 2.13 10.62
C LEU A 85 4.00 2.81 9.93
N ALA A 86 3.76 3.65 8.93
CA ALA A 86 4.82 4.40 8.26
C ALA A 86 5.57 5.34 9.21
N GLN A 87 4.86 5.94 10.18
CA GLN A 87 5.44 6.76 11.24
C GLN A 87 6.23 5.91 12.26
N GLU A 88 5.71 4.76 12.68
CA GLU A 88 6.39 3.85 13.61
C GLU A 88 7.71 3.33 13.04
N MET A 89 7.73 3.05 11.74
CA MET A 89 8.90 2.53 11.01
C MET A 89 9.93 3.60 10.65
N ASN A 90 9.79 4.84 11.16
CA ASN A 90 10.66 6.00 10.89
C ASN A 90 10.76 6.40 9.41
N GLU A 91 9.76 6.05 8.60
CA GLU A 91 9.72 6.43 7.17
C GLU A 91 8.95 7.72 6.90
N PHE A 92 8.18 8.19 7.89
CA PHE A 92 7.51 9.47 7.86
C PHE A 92 7.86 10.27 9.11
N PRO A 93 8.11 11.59 9.01
CA PRO A 93 8.38 12.40 10.19
C PRO A 93 7.23 12.24 11.19
N LYS A 94 7.53 11.73 12.39
CA LYS A 94 6.60 11.83 13.51
C LYS A 94 6.45 13.34 13.78
N PRO A 95 5.24 13.92 13.74
CA PRO A 95 5.08 15.30 14.18
C PRO A 95 5.57 15.35 15.62
N THR A 96 6.74 15.94 15.82
CA THR A 96 7.26 16.21 17.15
C THR A 96 6.35 17.30 17.67
N PHE A 97 5.37 16.91 18.48
CA PHE A 97 4.36 17.80 19.03
C PHE A 97 5.08 18.87 19.86
N LYS A 98 5.37 20.01 19.26
CA LYS A 98 5.94 21.18 19.94
C LYS A 98 4.78 21.96 20.56
N GLU A 99 4.46 21.55 21.78
CA GLU A 99 3.91 22.33 22.90
C GLU A 99 2.55 23.04 22.83
N SER A 100 1.83 23.14 21.72
CA SER A 100 0.36 23.36 21.75
C SER A 100 -0.26 23.45 20.37
N VAL A 101 -1.50 22.94 20.24
CA VAL A 101 -2.36 23.16 19.07
C VAL A 101 -3.68 23.72 19.57
N GLN A 102 -3.97 24.98 19.23
CA GLN A 102 -5.28 25.57 19.39
C GLN A 102 -6.09 25.32 18.11
N PHE A 103 -7.26 24.68 18.24
CA PHE A 103 -8.20 24.52 17.14
C PHE A 103 -9.60 24.94 17.59
N SER A 104 -10.39 25.44 16.66
CA SER A 104 -11.80 25.82 16.90
C SER A 104 -12.71 24.79 16.24
N ILE A 105 -13.58 24.17 17.04
CA ILE A 105 -14.64 23.29 16.56
C ILE A 105 -15.88 24.14 16.30
N ASN A 106 -16.37 24.17 15.07
CA ASN A 106 -17.69 24.73 14.78
C ASN A 106 -18.72 23.59 14.74
N LEU A 107 -19.77 23.71 15.56
CA LEU A 107 -20.97 22.89 15.42
C LEU A 107 -21.69 23.28 14.13
N ARG A 108 -21.44 22.54 13.05
CA ARG A 108 -22.35 22.47 11.92
C ARG A 108 -22.87 21.06 11.75
N GLY A 109 -24.07 20.85 12.31
CA GLY A 109 -25.06 19.92 11.79
C GLY A 109 -24.91 18.46 12.23
N ALA A 110 -25.40 18.14 13.43
CA ALA A 110 -26.16 16.90 13.59
C ALA A 110 -27.63 17.25 13.35
N CYS A 111 -28.08 17.09 12.10
CA CYS A 111 -29.48 16.74 11.84
C CYS A 111 -29.64 15.29 12.30
N VAL A 112 -30.37 15.03 13.39
CA VAL A 112 -31.67 14.32 13.44
C VAL A 112 -32.36 14.74 14.73
#